data_AF-A0A7S1ME91-F1
#
_entry.id   AF-A0A7S1ME91-F1
#
_cell.length_a   1.000
_cell.length_b   1.000
_cell.length_c   1.000
_cell.angle_alpha   90.00
_cell.angle_beta   90.00
_cell.angle_gamma   90.00
#
_symmetry.space_group_name_H-M   'P 1'
#
loop_
_entity.id
_entity.type
_entity.pdbx_description
1 polymer ?
#
loop_
_entity_poly.entity_id
_entity_poly.type
_entity_poly.pdbx_seq_one_letter_code
_entity_poly.pdbx_strand_id
1 'polypeptide(L)'
;VALFTLGAAERGVQAQIVPVGLTYFYGHKFRSRAHIEFGKPSFAPSHIVEKFTTDKRTATGDLLKILDTNLRSVTINVADWATLKFLHNFRRLYQPPGLLLETGHYLAITRRLANIIEDRAEEADLQEFRERVENYSDFCSALFVRDSQAATLSGLVDAQGRLSGVSLRLLCRRVAMLSVLTIVLLPFLCVCGPIGILCHVLAEAHAKTALSASSVKVVAADVKASYKMVLAFVIVPLVFAAV
;
A
#
# COMPACT_ATOMS: atom_id res chain seq x y z
N VAL A 1 -9.92 -3.95 -23.58
CA VAL A 1 -10.50 -2.60 -23.68
C VAL A 1 -10.29 -2.01 -25.07
N ALA A 2 -9.05 -1.72 -25.48
CA ALA A 2 -8.76 -1.09 -26.78
C ALA A 2 -9.45 -1.75 -27.99
N LEU A 3 -9.38 -3.07 -28.11
CA LEU A 3 -9.99 -3.82 -29.22
C LEU A 3 -11.53 -3.75 -29.22
N PHE A 4 -12.16 -3.74 -28.04
CA PHE A 4 -13.61 -3.57 -27.91
C PHE A 4 -14.04 -2.15 -28.28
N THR A 5 -13.29 -1.14 -27.83
CA THR A 5 -13.60 0.26 -28.15
C THR A 5 -13.44 0.54 -29.64
N LEU A 6 -12.34 0.10 -30.27
CA LEU A 6 -12.12 0.28 -31.71
C LEU A 6 -13.15 -0.50 -32.54
N GLY A 7 -13.43 -1.75 -32.16
CA GLY A 7 -14.46 -2.56 -32.85
C GLY A 7 -15.88 -2.01 -32.70
N ALA A 8 -16.20 -1.34 -31.59
CA ALA A 8 -17.47 -0.62 -31.44
C ALA A 8 -17.49 0.63 -32.33
N ALA A 9 -16.40 1.40 -32.34
CA ALA A 9 -16.28 2.63 -33.13
C ALA A 9 -16.35 2.38 -34.65
N GLU A 10 -15.74 1.28 -35.13
CA GLU A 10 -15.85 0.81 -36.53
C GLU A 10 -17.30 0.56 -36.95
N ARG A 11 -18.16 0.16 -36.01
CA ARG A 11 -19.60 -0.08 -36.22
C ARG A 11 -20.46 1.16 -35.97
N GLY A 12 -19.85 2.34 -35.82
CA GLY A 12 -20.54 3.60 -35.56
C GLY A 12 -20.94 3.83 -34.10
N VAL A 13 -20.49 2.99 -33.16
CA VAL A 13 -20.79 3.13 -31.72
C VAL A 13 -19.57 3.70 -30.99
N GLN A 14 -19.63 4.96 -30.57
CA GLN A 14 -18.56 5.57 -29.78
C GLN A 14 -18.63 5.12 -28.32
N ALA A 15 -17.72 4.24 -27.92
CA ALA A 15 -17.59 3.82 -26.53
C ALA A 15 -16.73 4.81 -25.72
N GLN A 16 -17.29 5.33 -24.63
CA GLN A 16 -16.57 6.20 -23.70
C GLN A 16 -15.67 5.35 -22.78
N ILE A 17 -14.41 5.75 -22.65
CA ILE A 17 -13.41 5.07 -21.82
C ILE A 17 -13.06 5.98 -20.64
N VAL A 18 -13.25 5.47 -19.42
CA VAL A 18 -12.90 6.18 -18.18
C VAL A 18 -11.74 5.45 -17.51
N PRO A 19 -10.56 6.07 -17.35
CA PRO A 19 -9.47 5.48 -16.58
C PRO A 19 -9.85 5.46 -15.09
N VAL A 20 -9.63 4.33 -14.44
CA VAL A 20 -9.96 4.15 -13.02
C VAL A 20 -8.70 3.76 -12.26
N GLY A 21 -8.31 4.60 -11.30
CA GLY A 21 -7.21 4.35 -10.38
C GLY A 21 -7.74 3.72 -9.09
N LEU A 22 -7.11 2.64 -8.64
CA LEU A 22 -7.45 1.96 -7.38
C LEU A 22 -6.22 1.93 -6.48
N THR A 23 -6.28 2.66 -5.36
CA THR A 23 -5.17 2.70 -4.40
C THR A 23 -5.56 2.06 -3.08
N TYR A 24 -4.84 1.00 -2.70
CA TYR A 24 -4.99 0.33 -1.41
C TYR A 24 -3.97 0.88 -0.39
N PHE A 25 -4.44 1.37 0.76
CA PHE A 25 -3.52 1.82 1.82
C PHE A 25 -2.87 0.66 2.57
N TYR A 26 -3.65 -0.40 2.81
CA TYR A 26 -3.21 -1.58 3.56
C TYR A 26 -3.82 -2.84 2.93
N GLY A 27 -3.43 -3.18 1.70
CA GLY A 27 -4.03 -4.31 0.96
C GLY A 27 -3.99 -5.66 1.70
N HIS A 28 -3.05 -5.83 2.64
CA HIS A 28 -2.93 -7.03 3.47
C HIS A 28 -3.83 -7.03 4.72
N LYS A 29 -4.47 -5.91 5.08
CA LYS A 29 -5.32 -5.81 6.26
C LYS A 29 -6.79 -5.98 5.88
N PHE A 30 -7.47 -6.83 6.64
CA PHE A 30 -8.92 -6.98 6.54
C PHE A 30 -9.61 -5.65 6.87
N ARG A 31 -10.66 -5.30 6.12
CA ARG A 31 -11.37 -4.01 6.19
C ARG A 31 -10.45 -2.79 6.03
N SER A 32 -9.41 -2.93 5.21
CA SER A 32 -8.60 -1.79 4.82
C SER A 32 -9.38 -0.83 3.94
N ARG A 33 -8.92 0.42 3.91
CA ARG A 33 -9.46 1.45 3.04
C ARG A 33 -8.85 1.32 1.65
N ALA A 34 -9.67 1.51 0.63
CA ALA A 34 -9.26 1.71 -0.74
C ALA A 34 -9.81 3.06 -1.22
N HIS A 35 -9.05 3.74 -2.07
CA HIS A 35 -9.50 4.94 -2.75
C HIS A 35 -9.68 4.63 -4.24
N ILE A 36 -10.80 5.06 -4.80
CA ILE A 36 -11.14 4.90 -6.21
C ILE A 36 -11.18 6.30 -6.81
N GLU A 37 -10.34 6.54 -7.82
CA GLU A 37 -10.28 7.80 -8.55
C GLU A 37 -10.70 7.56 -10.00
N PHE A 38 -11.63 8.38 -10.50
CA PHE A 38 -12.07 8.36 -11.89
C PHE A 38 -11.39 9.51 -12.63
N GLY A 39 -10.61 9.19 -13.66
CA GLY A 39 -9.98 10.20 -14.49
C GLY A 39 -10.93 10.74 -15.56
N LYS A 40 -10.39 11.58 -16.45
CA LYS A 40 -11.18 12.21 -17.51
C LYS A 40 -11.66 11.16 -18.53
N PRO A 41 -12.97 11.12 -18.85
CA PRO A 41 -13.46 10.27 -19.92
C PRO A 41 -12.81 10.64 -21.27
N SER A 42 -12.53 9.63 -22.08
CA SER A 42 -11.92 9.77 -23.40
C SER A 42 -12.60 8.85 -24.41
N PHE A 43 -12.50 9.20 -25.69
CA PHE A 43 -13.02 8.40 -26.80
C PHE A 43 -11.87 7.96 -27.69
N ALA A 44 -12.09 6.93 -28.51
CA ALA A 44 -11.13 6.55 -29.54
C ALA A 44 -11.05 7.67 -30.60
N PRO A 45 -9.87 8.25 -30.88
CA PRO A 45 -9.71 9.25 -31.93
C PRO A 45 -10.06 8.68 -33.31
N SER A 46 -10.72 9.47 -34.15
CA SER A 46 -11.17 9.05 -35.50
C SER A 46 -10.03 8.49 -36.36
N HIS A 47 -8.86 9.12 -36.34
CA HIS A 47 -7.69 8.67 -37.11
C HIS A 47 -7.20 7.26 -36.70
N ILE A 48 -7.38 6.85 -35.43
CA ILE A 48 -7.01 5.50 -34.97
C ILE A 48 -8.09 4.49 -35.38
N VAL A 49 -9.36 4.91 -35.38
CA VAL A 49 -10.49 4.08 -35.85
C VAL A 49 -10.34 3.78 -37.34
N GLU A 50 -10.01 4.78 -38.15
CA GLU A 50 -9.73 4.59 -39.59
C GLU A 50 -8.54 3.65 -39.81
N LYS A 51 -7.47 3.81 -39.03
CA LYS A 51 -6.29 2.94 -39.07
C LYS A 51 -6.61 1.51 -38.67
N PHE A 52 -7.60 1.28 -37.79
CA PHE A 52 -8.02 -0.05 -37.35
C PHE A 52 -8.64 -0.88 -38.49
N THR A 53 -9.29 -0.24 -39.45
CA THR A 53 -9.84 -0.91 -40.65
C THR A 53 -8.73 -1.51 -41.51
N THR A 54 -7.59 -0.82 -41.63
CA THR A 54 -6.45 -1.25 -42.45
C THR A 54 -5.47 -2.14 -41.68
N ASP A 55 -5.08 -1.74 -40.47
CA ASP A 55 -4.17 -2.49 -39.60
C ASP A 55 -4.64 -2.47 -38.14
N LYS A 56 -5.31 -3.57 -37.78
CA LYS A 56 -5.85 -3.78 -36.43
C LYS A 56 -4.77 -3.77 -35.35
N ARG A 57 -3.57 -4.27 -35.64
CA ARG A 57 -2.52 -4.46 -34.63
C ARG A 57 -1.90 -3.12 -34.25
N THR A 58 -1.51 -2.31 -35.24
CA THR A 58 -0.90 -1.00 -34.95
C THR A 58 -1.91 -0.02 -34.35
N ALA A 59 -3.14 0.03 -34.85
CA ALA A 59 -4.19 0.88 -34.28
C ALA A 59 -4.50 0.51 -32.81
N THR A 60 -4.55 -0.79 -32.48
CA THR A 60 -4.71 -1.23 -31.09
C THR A 60 -3.54 -0.79 -30.22
N GLY A 61 -2.30 -0.91 -30.74
CA GLY A 61 -1.10 -0.46 -30.04
C GLY A 61 -1.10 1.05 -29.77
N ASP A 62 -1.52 1.86 -30.73
CA ASP A 62 -1.59 3.32 -30.60
C ASP A 62 -2.65 3.74 -29.58
N LEU A 63 -3.84 3.11 -29.59
CA LEU A 63 -4.85 3.37 -28.56
C LEU A 63 -4.38 2.93 -27.18
N LEU A 64 -3.67 1.80 -27.06
CA LEU A 64 -3.12 1.34 -25.79
C LEU A 64 -2.13 2.34 -25.18
N LYS A 65 -1.31 3.02 -25.99
CA LYS A 65 -0.40 4.07 -25.49
C LYS A 65 -1.15 5.26 -24.89
N ILE A 66 -2.25 5.66 -25.54
CA ILE A 66 -3.12 6.72 -25.02
C ILE A 66 -3.75 6.28 -23.69
N LEU A 67 -4.25 5.04 -23.63
CA LEU A 67 -4.83 4.49 -22.40
C LEU A 67 -3.82 4.36 -21.28
N ASP A 68 -2.57 3.98 -21.58
CA ASP A 68 -1.48 3.93 -20.60
C ASP A 68 -1.21 5.31 -20.00
N THR A 69 -1.12 6.35 -20.84
CA THR A 69 -0.94 7.74 -20.38
C THR A 69 -2.11 8.19 -19.49
N ASN A 70 -3.34 7.87 -19.89
CA ASN A 70 -4.53 8.19 -19.11
C ASN A 70 -4.56 7.44 -17.77
N LEU A 71 -4.14 6.17 -17.73
CA LEU A 71 -4.05 5.40 -16.49
C LEU A 71 -2.95 5.93 -15.56
N ARG A 72 -1.79 6.31 -16.11
CA ARG A 72 -0.70 6.91 -15.35
C ARG A 72 -1.12 8.19 -14.63
N SER A 73 -2.10 8.91 -15.18
CA SER A 73 -2.63 10.10 -14.53
C SER A 73 -3.38 9.81 -13.22
N VAL A 74 -3.95 8.60 -13.04
CA VAL A 74 -4.73 8.20 -11.86
C VAL A 74 -4.03 7.17 -10.97
N THR A 75 -2.83 6.72 -11.35
CA THR A 75 -2.01 5.78 -10.58
C THR A 75 -0.73 6.42 -10.06
N ILE A 76 -0.17 5.87 -8.99
CA ILE A 76 1.18 6.22 -8.54
C ILE A 76 2.14 5.27 -9.26
N ASN A 77 2.96 5.81 -10.15
CA ASN A 77 3.92 5.05 -10.93
C ASN A 77 5.32 5.37 -10.41
N VAL A 78 6.02 4.34 -9.96
CA VAL A 78 7.39 4.43 -9.42
C VAL A 78 8.15 3.18 -9.86
N ALA A 79 9.45 3.33 -10.11
CA ALA A 79 10.29 2.25 -10.61
C ALA A 79 10.50 1.14 -9.56
N ASP A 80 10.61 1.51 -8.28
CA ASP A 80 11.02 0.63 -7.20
C ASP A 80 10.29 0.90 -5.88
N TRP A 81 10.34 -0.10 -4.99
CA TRP A 81 9.70 -0.02 -3.68
C TRP A 81 10.38 0.99 -2.75
N ALA A 82 11.68 1.22 -2.88
CA ALA A 82 12.38 2.19 -2.04
C ALA A 82 11.92 3.61 -2.36
N THR A 83 11.76 3.95 -3.64
CA THR A 83 11.15 5.23 -4.07
C THR A 83 9.72 5.38 -3.54
N LEU A 84 8.91 4.31 -3.55
CA LEU A 84 7.57 4.36 -2.94
C LEU A 84 7.63 4.62 -1.42
N LYS A 85 8.56 3.98 -0.70
CA LYS A 85 8.79 4.19 0.74
C LYS A 85 9.21 5.63 1.01
N PHE A 86 10.14 6.16 0.23
CA PHE A 86 10.58 7.56 0.30
C PHE A 86 9.40 8.52 0.10
N LEU A 87 8.60 8.36 -0.96
CA LEU A 87 7.41 9.18 -1.21
C LEU A 87 6.44 9.20 -0.01
N HIS A 88 6.21 8.03 0.59
CA HIS A 88 5.35 7.93 1.78
C HIS A 88 5.92 8.62 3.01
N ASN A 89 7.24 8.58 3.21
CA ASN A 89 7.93 9.22 4.33
C ASN A 89 8.01 10.73 4.15
N PHE A 90 8.49 11.19 3.00
CA PHE A 90 8.57 12.61 2.65
C PHE A 90 7.23 13.30 2.83
N ARG A 91 6.15 12.69 2.33
CA ARG A 91 4.80 13.25 2.43
C ARG A 91 4.40 13.56 3.87
N ARG A 92 4.78 12.73 4.84
CA ARG A 92 4.46 12.97 6.26
C ARG A 92 5.20 14.19 6.80
N LEU A 93 6.44 14.39 6.37
CA LEU A 93 7.26 15.54 6.72
C LEU A 93 6.81 16.83 6.03
N TYR A 94 6.32 16.72 4.80
CA TYR A 94 5.85 17.86 4.01
C TYR A 94 4.51 18.43 4.53
N GLN A 95 3.66 17.59 5.10
CA GLN A 95 2.35 18.01 5.60
C GLN A 95 2.50 18.80 6.91
N PRO A 96 2.03 20.06 6.99
CA PRO A 96 2.13 20.84 8.21
C PRO A 96 1.27 20.23 9.33
N PRO A 97 1.70 20.34 10.59
CA PRO A 97 0.94 19.82 11.73
C PRO A 97 -0.43 20.52 11.82
N GLY A 98 -1.49 19.72 12.01
CA GLY A 98 -2.87 20.23 12.17
C GLY A 98 -3.68 20.36 10.87
N LEU A 99 -3.05 20.25 9.69
CA LEU A 99 -3.78 20.18 8.42
C LEU A 99 -4.19 18.73 8.15
N LEU A 100 -5.48 18.46 7.96
CA LEU A 100 -5.98 17.16 7.51
C LEU A 100 -6.22 17.22 6.00
N LEU A 101 -5.41 16.50 5.24
CA LEU A 101 -5.60 16.35 3.80
C LEU A 101 -6.61 15.24 3.49
N GLU A 102 -7.55 15.53 2.60
CA GLU A 102 -8.39 14.49 2.02
C GLU A 102 -7.56 13.50 1.21
N THR A 103 -8.05 12.27 1.09
CA THR A 103 -7.35 11.18 0.40
C THR A 103 -7.07 11.49 -1.08
N GLY A 104 -7.97 12.20 -1.78
CA GLY A 104 -7.72 12.60 -3.17
C GLY A 104 -6.54 13.57 -3.29
N HIS A 105 -6.49 14.59 -2.43
CA HIS A 105 -5.37 15.54 -2.37
C HIS A 105 -4.05 14.86 -2.01
N TYR A 106 -4.10 13.91 -1.06
CA TYR A 106 -2.96 13.06 -0.72
C TYR A 106 -2.39 12.38 -1.98
N LEU A 107 -3.24 11.75 -2.80
CA LEU A 107 -2.79 10.97 -3.95
C LEU A 107 -2.28 11.90 -5.06
N ALA A 108 -2.89 13.05 -5.23
CA ALA A 108 -2.43 14.07 -6.18
C ALA A 108 -1.02 14.58 -5.84
N ILE A 109 -0.73 14.86 -4.57
CA ILE A 109 0.61 15.29 -4.12
C ILE A 109 1.62 14.18 -4.35
N THR A 110 1.31 12.93 -3.98
CA THR A 110 2.21 11.80 -4.17
C THR A 110 2.53 11.56 -5.65
N ARG A 111 1.53 11.63 -6.54
CA ARG A 111 1.75 11.51 -8.00
C ARG A 111 2.65 12.62 -8.55
N ARG A 112 2.40 13.88 -8.18
CA ARG A 112 3.23 15.01 -8.62
C ARG A 112 4.67 14.85 -8.17
N LEU A 113 4.87 14.43 -6.92
CA LEU A 113 6.19 14.20 -6.38
C LEU A 113 6.90 13.02 -7.07
N ALA A 114 6.18 11.93 -7.38
CA ALA A 114 6.72 10.82 -8.13
C ALA A 114 7.28 11.28 -9.49
N ASN A 115 6.51 12.09 -10.23
CA ASN A 115 6.96 12.65 -11.50
C ASN A 115 8.20 13.54 -11.33
N ILE A 116 8.24 14.41 -10.31
CA ILE A 116 9.40 15.28 -10.05
C ILE A 116 10.66 14.45 -9.76
N ILE A 117 10.53 13.37 -8.99
CA ILE A 117 11.67 12.50 -8.67
C ILE A 117 12.16 11.78 -9.93
N GLU A 118 11.25 11.33 -10.79
CA GLU A 118 11.60 10.67 -12.05
C GLU A 118 12.32 11.66 -13.00
N ASP A 119 11.79 12.89 -13.14
CA ASP A 119 12.35 13.93 -14.01
C ASP A 119 13.71 14.46 -13.52
N ARG A 120 13.96 14.43 -12.20
CA ARG A 120 15.14 15.04 -11.56
C ARG A 120 16.00 14.03 -10.78
N ALA A 121 15.95 12.75 -11.14
CA ALA A 121 16.62 11.69 -10.41
C ALA A 121 18.16 11.88 -10.29
N GLU A 122 18.75 12.56 -11.25
CA GLU A 122 20.21 12.79 -11.34
C GLU A 122 20.67 14.06 -10.61
N GLU A 123 19.76 14.88 -10.08
CA GLU A 123 20.10 16.11 -9.37
C GLU A 123 20.66 15.81 -7.97
N ALA A 124 21.89 16.25 -7.70
CA ALA A 124 22.60 15.95 -6.45
C ALA A 124 21.84 16.44 -5.20
N ASP A 125 21.21 17.62 -5.28
CA ASP A 125 20.42 18.19 -4.19
C ASP A 125 19.22 17.28 -3.83
N LEU A 126 18.60 16.66 -4.83
CA LEU A 126 17.48 15.74 -4.61
C LEU A 126 17.96 14.43 -3.97
N GLN A 127 19.14 13.95 -4.35
CA GLN A 127 19.73 12.74 -3.76
C GLN A 127 20.10 12.96 -2.28
N GLU A 128 20.75 14.07 -1.96
CA GLU A 128 21.06 14.42 -0.56
C GLU A 128 19.76 14.55 0.26
N PHE A 129 18.76 15.22 -0.30
CA PHE A 129 17.47 15.38 0.35
C PHE A 129 16.80 14.02 0.61
N ARG A 130 16.84 13.10 -0.37
CA ARG A 130 16.33 11.74 -0.23
C ARG A 130 17.01 11.00 0.91
N GLU A 131 18.34 11.02 0.94
CA GLU A 131 19.13 10.38 2.00
C GLU A 131 18.74 10.92 3.38
N ARG A 132 18.55 12.23 3.54
CA ARG A 132 18.13 12.82 4.82
C ARG A 132 16.78 12.31 5.30
N VAL A 133 15.81 12.17 4.40
CA VAL A 133 14.47 11.65 4.74
C VAL A 133 14.52 10.16 5.08
N GLU A 134 15.33 9.39 4.35
CA GLU A 134 15.51 7.95 4.61
C GLU A 134 16.23 7.73 5.95
N ASN A 135 17.31 8.47 6.21
CA ASN A 135 18.02 8.46 7.49
C ASN A 135 17.09 8.80 8.66
N TYR A 136 16.22 9.81 8.51
CA TYR A 136 15.21 10.12 9.52
C TYR A 136 14.23 8.97 9.75
N SER A 137 13.70 8.39 8.67
CA SER A 137 12.78 7.25 8.75
C SER A 137 13.42 6.05 9.45
N ASP A 138 14.69 5.79 9.15
CA ASP A 138 15.42 4.66 9.73
C ASP A 138 15.76 4.93 11.20
N PHE A 139 16.08 6.17 11.57
CA PHE A 139 16.21 6.60 12.97
C PHE A 139 14.91 6.41 13.76
N CYS A 140 13.76 6.84 13.23
CA CYS A 140 12.46 6.58 13.83
C CYS A 140 12.18 5.09 13.99
N SER A 141 12.52 4.30 12.98
CA SER A 141 12.33 2.85 12.98
C SER A 141 13.20 2.16 14.03
N ALA A 142 14.46 2.56 14.16
CA ALA A 142 15.39 2.06 15.18
C ALA A 142 14.90 2.34 16.61
N LEU A 143 14.22 3.48 16.82
CA LEU A 143 13.61 3.84 18.09
C LEU A 143 12.22 3.22 18.31
N PHE A 144 11.68 2.47 17.35
CA PHE A 144 10.30 1.97 17.35
C PHE A 144 9.25 3.08 17.54
N VAL A 145 9.54 4.28 17.05
CA VAL A 145 8.70 5.47 17.15
C VAL A 145 8.11 5.79 15.79
N ARG A 146 6.81 6.07 15.73
CA ARG A 146 6.21 6.64 14.52
C ARG A 146 6.50 8.13 14.47
N ASP A 147 6.71 8.64 13.27
CA ASP A 147 6.84 10.09 13.00
C ASP A 147 5.72 10.92 13.68
N SER A 148 4.46 10.47 13.61
CA SER A 148 3.34 11.14 14.29
C SER A 148 3.46 11.20 15.82
N GLN A 149 4.28 10.32 16.42
CA GLN A 149 4.57 10.31 17.84
C GLN A 149 5.80 11.15 18.18
N ALA A 150 6.70 11.42 17.22
CA ALA A 150 7.90 12.24 17.43
C ALA A 150 7.55 13.65 17.92
N ALA A 151 6.55 14.29 17.30
CA ALA A 151 6.04 15.59 17.74
C ALA A 151 5.38 15.56 19.13
N THR A 152 4.86 14.41 19.57
CA THR A 152 4.27 14.27 20.91
C THR A 152 5.35 13.96 21.97
N LEU A 153 6.43 13.29 21.57
CA LEU A 153 7.53 12.90 22.45
C LEU A 153 8.28 14.11 22.99
N SER A 154 8.40 15.20 22.22
CA SER A 154 8.99 16.45 22.70
C SER A 154 8.22 17.05 23.89
N GLY A 155 6.91 16.81 23.99
CA GLY A 155 6.08 17.27 25.11
C GLY A 155 6.14 16.39 26.36
N LEU A 156 6.82 15.24 26.32
CA LEU A 156 6.95 14.32 27.46
C LEU A 156 8.21 14.59 28.31
N VAL A 157 9.05 15.51 27.86
CA VAL A 157 10.31 15.89 28.46
C VAL A 157 10.21 17.36 28.87
N ASP A 158 10.51 17.67 30.13
CA ASP A 158 10.51 19.06 30.61
C ASP A 158 11.63 19.85 29.90
N ALA A 159 11.59 21.20 29.96
CA ALA A 159 12.55 22.09 29.29
C ALA A 159 14.05 21.82 29.62
N GLN A 160 14.32 21.02 30.66
CA GLN A 160 15.66 20.61 31.11
C GLN A 160 16.04 19.18 30.69
N GLY A 161 15.28 18.54 29.79
CA GLY A 161 15.59 17.19 29.33
C GLY A 161 15.17 16.07 30.30
N ARG A 162 14.43 16.38 31.37
CA ARG A 162 14.03 15.41 32.40
C ARG A 162 12.66 14.80 32.09
N LEU A 163 12.53 13.51 32.35
CA LEU A 163 11.26 12.79 32.28
C LEU A 163 10.29 13.39 33.29
N SER A 164 9.22 14.02 32.79
CA SER A 164 8.16 14.58 33.62
C SER A 164 7.50 13.48 34.47
N GLY A 165 7.00 13.81 35.66
CA GLY A 165 6.20 12.89 36.48
C GLY A 165 4.96 12.33 35.77
N VAL A 166 4.50 13.02 34.72
CA VAL A 166 3.45 12.55 33.80
C VAL A 166 3.89 11.32 33.01
N SER A 167 5.15 11.31 32.53
CA SER A 167 5.73 10.21 31.75
C SER A 167 5.83 8.93 32.58
N LEU A 168 6.26 9.05 33.85
CA LEU A 168 6.30 7.91 34.79
C LEU A 168 4.90 7.36 35.06
N ARG A 169 3.91 8.23 35.31
CA ARG A 169 2.50 7.81 35.53
C ARG A 169 1.92 7.09 34.31
N LEU A 170 2.19 7.59 33.10
CA LEU A 170 1.75 6.96 31.85
C LEU A 170 2.39 5.58 31.66
N LEU A 171 3.69 5.45 31.97
CA LEU A 171 4.41 4.19 31.92
C LEU A 171 3.80 3.17 32.89
N CYS A 172 3.64 3.52 34.16
CA CYS A 172 3.03 2.65 35.17
C CYS A 172 1.62 2.20 34.75
N ARG A 173 0.79 3.11 34.22
CA ARG A 173 -0.55 2.77 33.71
C ARG A 173 -0.48 1.76 32.55
N ARG A 174 0.44 1.94 31.61
CA ARG A 174 0.61 1.01 30.47
C ARG A 174 1.09 -0.36 30.94
N VAL A 175 2.04 -0.41 31.87
CA VAL A 175 2.53 -1.66 32.45
C VAL A 175 1.42 -2.40 33.18
N ALA A 176 0.62 -1.70 34.01
CA ALA A 176 -0.53 -2.29 34.69
C ALA A 176 -1.61 -2.79 33.72
N MET A 177 -1.89 -2.04 32.65
CA MET A 177 -2.84 -2.49 31.62
C MET A 177 -2.32 -3.73 30.88
N LEU A 178 -1.03 -3.76 30.53
CA LEU A 178 -0.39 -4.89 29.85
C LEU A 178 -0.34 -6.14 30.74
N SER A 179 -0.13 -5.99 32.05
CA SER A 179 -0.13 -7.14 32.96
C SER A 179 -1.53 -7.77 33.05
N VAL A 180 -2.59 -6.96 33.21
CA VAL A 180 -3.98 -7.44 33.17
C VAL A 180 -4.30 -8.11 31.84
N LEU A 181 -3.92 -7.50 30.71
CA LEU A 181 -4.12 -8.05 29.38
C LEU A 181 -3.42 -9.41 29.23
N THR A 182 -2.19 -9.53 29.74
CA THR A 182 -1.41 -10.78 29.70
C THR A 182 -2.13 -11.87 30.48
N ILE A 183 -2.60 -11.60 31.70
CA ILE A 183 -3.31 -12.61 32.52
C ILE A 183 -4.55 -13.14 31.79
N VAL A 184 -5.30 -12.27 31.11
CA VAL A 184 -6.52 -12.64 30.37
C VAL A 184 -6.21 -13.38 29.07
N LEU A 185 -5.20 -12.95 28.31
CA LEU A 185 -4.86 -13.55 27.01
C LEU A 185 -3.97 -14.78 27.09
N LEU A 186 -3.21 -14.98 28.16
CA LEU A 186 -2.31 -16.13 28.31
C LEU A 186 -3.02 -17.48 28.12
N PRO A 187 -4.17 -17.78 28.77
CA PRO A 187 -4.85 -19.06 28.55
C PRO A 187 -5.33 -19.22 27.11
N PHE A 188 -5.82 -18.13 26.49
CA PHE A 188 -6.21 -18.15 25.08
C PHE A 188 -5.01 -18.42 24.16
N LEU A 189 -3.85 -17.84 24.45
CA LEU A 189 -2.62 -18.07 23.70
C LEU A 189 -2.12 -19.51 23.84
N CYS A 190 -2.25 -20.12 25.03
CA CYS A 190 -1.88 -21.53 25.23
C CYS A 190 -2.73 -22.48 24.38
N VAL A 191 -4.04 -22.23 24.27
CA VAL A 191 -4.96 -23.08 23.49
C VAL A 191 -4.85 -22.78 21.99
N CYS A 192 -4.88 -21.50 21.59
CA CYS A 192 -4.92 -21.10 20.19
C CYS A 192 -3.54 -20.96 19.53
N GLY A 193 -2.48 -20.76 20.32
CA GLY A 193 -1.10 -20.64 19.86
C GLY A 193 -0.62 -21.79 18.98
N PRO A 194 -0.70 -23.07 19.42
CA PRO A 194 -0.26 -24.21 18.59
C PRO A 194 -1.05 -24.32 17.28
N ILE A 195 -2.36 -24.07 17.32
CA ILE A 195 -3.22 -24.03 16.12
C ILE A 195 -2.74 -22.94 15.15
N GLY A 196 -2.45 -21.74 15.67
CA GLY A 196 -1.94 -20.61 14.89
C GLY A 196 -0.57 -20.87 14.27
N ILE A 197 0.35 -21.48 15.02
CA ILE A 197 1.69 -21.86 14.54
C ILE A 197 1.57 -22.90 13.42
N LEU A 198 0.75 -23.94 13.61
CA LEU A 198 0.53 -24.97 12.61
C LEU A 198 -0.04 -24.38 11.30
N CYS A 199 -1.08 -23.54 11.41
CA CYS A 199 -1.63 -22.84 10.25
C CYS A 199 -0.60 -21.94 9.57
N HIS A 200 0.28 -21.29 10.34
CA HIS A 200 1.33 -20.44 9.79
C HIS A 200 2.38 -21.23 9.01
N VAL A 201 2.90 -22.32 9.56
CA VAL A 201 3.92 -23.16 8.92
C VAL A 201 3.38 -23.75 7.61
N LEU A 202 2.17 -24.31 7.63
CA LEU A 202 1.54 -24.89 6.44
C LEU A 202 1.27 -23.83 5.37
N ALA A 203 0.81 -22.63 5.76
CA ALA A 203 0.62 -21.52 4.82
C ALA A 203 1.93 -20.99 4.24
N GLU A 204 3.02 -20.99 5.02
CA GLU A 204 4.36 -20.61 4.56
C GLU A 204 4.87 -21.60 3.50
N ALA A 205 4.69 -22.91 3.75
CA ALA A 205 5.03 -23.96 2.81
C ALA A 205 4.23 -23.82 1.51
N HIS A 206 2.92 -23.62 1.61
CA HIS A 206 2.05 -23.44 0.45
C HIS A 206 2.40 -22.16 -0.35
N ALA A 207 2.74 -21.06 0.33
CA ALA A 207 3.17 -19.84 -0.34
C ALA A 207 4.48 -20.03 -1.13
N LYS A 208 5.45 -20.81 -0.60
CA LYS A 208 6.67 -21.16 -1.34
C LYS A 208 6.35 -21.94 -2.61
N THR A 209 5.45 -22.93 -2.54
CA THR A 209 5.02 -23.70 -3.72
C THR A 209 4.31 -22.84 -4.77
N ALA A 210 3.46 -21.91 -4.33
CA ALA A 210 2.75 -21.00 -5.22
C ALA A 210 3.68 -19.96 -5.87
N LEU A 211 4.73 -19.55 -5.17
CA LEU A 211 5.76 -18.66 -5.70
C LEU A 211 6.58 -19.35 -6.79
N SER A 212 7.03 -20.59 -6.56
CA SER A 212 7.79 -21.36 -7.55
C SER A 212 6.99 -21.70 -8.81
N ALA A 213 5.66 -21.82 -8.70
CA ALA A 213 4.79 -22.14 -9.82
C ALA A 213 4.45 -20.93 -10.71
N SER A 214 4.74 -19.70 -10.28
CA SER A 214 4.31 -18.48 -10.95
C SER A 214 5.49 -17.64 -11.40
N SER A 215 5.65 -17.43 -12.70
CA SER A 215 6.71 -16.58 -13.28
C SER A 215 6.55 -15.08 -12.99
N VAL A 216 5.36 -14.63 -12.58
CA VAL A 216 5.02 -13.20 -12.43
C VAL A 216 4.96 -12.74 -10.96
N LYS A 217 4.92 -13.67 -9.99
CA LYS A 217 4.70 -13.30 -8.57
C LYS A 217 6.02 -12.95 -7.91
N VAL A 218 6.15 -11.71 -7.43
CA VAL A 218 7.31 -11.26 -6.62
C VAL A 218 7.19 -11.75 -5.18
N VAL A 219 5.97 -11.75 -4.61
CA VAL A 219 5.68 -12.26 -3.26
C VAL A 219 4.30 -12.93 -3.24
N ALA A 220 4.21 -14.18 -2.80
CA ALA A 220 2.96 -14.94 -2.69
C ALA A 220 2.19 -14.67 -1.38
N ALA A 221 2.11 -13.40 -0.96
CA ALA A 221 1.44 -13.01 0.28
C ALA A 221 -0.10 -13.15 0.20
N ASP A 222 -0.65 -13.04 -1.01
CA ASP A 222 -2.07 -13.22 -1.34
C ASP A 222 -2.59 -14.60 -0.94
N VAL A 223 -1.80 -15.65 -1.13
CA VAL A 223 -2.21 -17.03 -0.87
C VAL A 223 -2.17 -17.37 0.63
N LYS A 224 -1.27 -16.73 1.40
CA LYS A 224 -1.07 -17.02 2.83
C LYS A 224 -2.34 -16.82 3.64
N ALA A 225 -3.04 -15.70 3.45
CA ALA A 225 -4.23 -15.37 4.22
C ALA A 225 -5.38 -16.34 3.91
N SER A 226 -5.67 -16.58 2.63
CA SER A 226 -6.72 -17.49 2.19
C SER A 226 -6.47 -18.92 2.69
N TYR A 227 -5.23 -19.39 2.61
CA TYR A 227 -4.89 -20.73 3.07
C TYR A 227 -4.98 -20.89 4.60
N LYS A 228 -4.57 -19.87 5.36
CA LYS A 228 -4.76 -19.84 6.82
C LYS A 228 -6.25 -19.93 7.20
N MET A 229 -7.14 -19.27 6.45
CA MET A 229 -8.59 -19.35 6.70
C MET A 229 -9.11 -20.77 6.46
N VAL A 230 -8.77 -21.39 5.33
CA VAL A 230 -9.20 -22.76 5.01
C VAL A 230 -8.70 -23.76 6.06
N LEU A 231 -7.42 -23.66 6.45
CA LEU A 231 -6.86 -24.51 7.50
C LEU A 231 -7.54 -24.29 8.86
N ALA A 232 -7.79 -23.04 9.24
CA ALA A 232 -8.47 -22.73 10.49
C ALA A 232 -9.89 -23.32 10.54
N PHE A 233 -10.64 -23.28 9.42
CA PHE A 233 -11.98 -23.88 9.34
C PHE A 233 -11.98 -25.41 9.56
N VAL A 234 -10.87 -26.10 9.28
CA VAL A 234 -10.75 -27.56 9.46
C VAL A 234 -10.13 -27.90 10.81
N ILE A 235 -9.00 -27.27 11.16
CA ILE A 235 -8.21 -27.60 12.34
C ILE A 235 -8.92 -27.17 13.63
N VAL A 236 -9.56 -25.98 13.64
CA VAL A 236 -10.20 -25.47 14.85
C VAL A 236 -11.31 -26.41 15.33
N PRO A 237 -12.33 -26.78 14.52
CA PRO A 237 -13.37 -27.71 14.98
C PRO A 237 -12.82 -29.06 15.43
N LEU A 238 -11.79 -29.57 14.74
CA LEU A 238 -11.21 -30.89 15.02
C LEU A 238 -10.47 -30.91 16.36
N VAL A 239 -9.70 -29.86 16.66
CA VAL A 239 -9.00 -29.72 17.95
C VAL A 239 -10.01 -29.50 19.09
N PHE A 240 -11.02 -28.65 18.90
CA PHE A 240 -12.05 -28.41 19.92
C PHE A 240 -13.03 -29.58 20.11
N ALA A 241 -13.18 -30.47 19.14
CA ALA A 241 -13.93 -31.72 19.30
C ALA A 241 -13.13 -32.83 20.00
N ALA A 242 -11.80 -32.70 20.02
CA ALA A 242 -10.89 -33.67 20.63
C ALA A 242 -10.46 -33.31 22.08
N VAL A 243 -10.72 -32.07 22.51
CA VAL A 243 -10.49 -31.55 23.87
C VAL A 243 -11.81 -31.52 24.62
#